data_AF-A0A094FMA5-F1
#
_entry.id   AF-A0A094FMA5-F1
#
_cell.length_a   1.000
_cell.length_b   1.000
_cell.length_c   1.000
_cell.angle_alpha   90.00
_cell.angle_beta   90.00
_cell.angle_gamma   90.00
#
_symmetry.space_group_name_H-M   'P 1'
#
loop_
_entity.id
_entity.type
_entity.pdbx_description
1 polymer ?
#
loop_
_entity_poly.entity_id
_entity_poly.type
_entity_poly.pdbx_seq_one_letter_code
_entity_poly.pdbx_strand_id
1 'polypeptide(L)'
;MLDFVIEMYMTPVVRRLRARRWRSRSWTNLFLWLATYDASQPLYLGSQVDVGDPPLAHGGSGYLISKPAQELLVGSDRLKLATQYDKNATTACCGDHEIAKVLFKKGLRVKNVRPVINGEKLKRFNFGPELWCTPVVTMHHVGSEEVQEMWDFENQRNSTKEPLLAKELYYTMIESLMDTPRRDDWDNLSPFEQIRPKPLIKPDFVGNFFVNDSTKSYNTCRRACEKDHTCFQFVYYKDTCKLDTAFKLGSPAYPWKEDGEEIKVQSGWIVDPIKDFVTQNSPCKGPYWDPDY
;
A
#
# COMPACT_ATOMS: atom_id res chain seq x y z
N MET A 1 28.96 -9.61 3.21
CA MET A 1 28.24 -9.29 4.45
C MET A 1 27.35 -8.09 4.11
N LEU A 2 26.02 -8.23 4.24
CA LEU A 2 25.07 -7.18 3.85
C LEU A 2 25.06 -6.10 4.94
N ASP A 3 25.76 -4.98 4.72
CA ASP A 3 25.88 -3.90 5.71
C ASP A 3 24.84 -2.79 5.42
N PHE A 4 23.58 -3.04 5.78
CA PHE A 4 22.50 -2.04 5.75
C PHE A 4 22.07 -1.67 7.17
N VAL A 5 21.85 -0.37 7.44
CA VAL A 5 21.02 0.06 8.57
C VAL A 5 19.58 -0.01 8.11
N ILE A 6 18.82 -0.84 8.81
CA ILE A 6 17.40 -1.06 8.59
C ILE A 6 16.67 -0.22 9.64
N GLU A 7 16.19 0.95 9.26
CA GLU A 7 15.39 1.81 10.12
C GLU A 7 13.92 1.63 9.78
N MET A 8 13.20 1.00 10.69
CA MET A 8 11.82 0.57 10.48
C MET A 8 11.07 0.75 11.78
N TYR A 9 10.29 1.82 11.84
CA TYR A 9 9.59 2.22 13.05
C TYR A 9 8.40 1.30 13.32
N MET A 10 8.36 0.71 14.52
CA MET A 10 7.11 0.29 15.15
C MET A 10 6.83 1.28 16.28
N THR A 11 5.58 1.74 16.40
CA THR A 11 5.13 2.56 17.52
C THR A 11 5.51 1.90 18.86
N PRO A 12 6.04 2.64 19.83
CA PRO A 12 6.66 2.04 21.01
C PRO A 12 5.58 1.63 22.02
N VAL A 13 5.32 0.33 22.14
CA VAL A 13 4.71 -0.24 23.36
C VAL A 13 5.82 -0.85 24.24
N VAL A 14 6.06 -0.11 25.33
CA VAL A 14 6.81 -0.32 26.58
C VAL A 14 7.58 -1.65 26.83
N ARG A 15 8.86 -1.44 27.19
CA ARG A 15 9.85 -2.16 28.05
C ARG A 15 10.22 -3.65 27.87
N ARG A 16 11.55 -3.84 27.81
CA ARG A 16 12.42 -4.93 28.28
C ARG A 16 11.84 -6.36 28.23
N LEU A 17 12.34 -7.15 27.29
CA LEU A 17 12.77 -8.55 27.50
C LEU A 17 13.65 -8.99 26.31
N ARG A 18 14.61 -9.86 26.61
CA ARG A 18 15.66 -10.36 25.72
C ARG A 18 15.08 -10.97 24.42
N ALA A 19 15.65 -10.58 23.28
CA ALA A 19 15.70 -11.33 22.01
C ALA A 19 14.45 -12.15 21.58
N ARG A 20 13.24 -11.58 21.60
CA ARG A 20 12.01 -12.16 20.98
C ARG A 20 10.98 -11.08 20.64
N ARG A 21 11.30 -10.11 19.77
CA ARG A 21 10.39 -8.99 19.44
C ARG A 21 9.95 -9.04 17.98
N TRP A 22 8.67 -9.41 17.80
CA TRP A 22 7.71 -9.10 16.73
C TRP A 22 8.22 -8.17 15.60
N ARG A 23 7.96 -8.52 14.33
CA ARG A 23 8.19 -7.62 13.19
C ARG A 23 7.12 -7.84 12.11
N SER A 24 6.41 -6.78 11.69
CA SER A 24 5.50 -6.73 10.52
C SER A 24 6.22 -6.90 9.18
N ARG A 25 7.23 -7.79 9.14
CA ARG A 25 8.29 -7.80 8.13
C ARG A 25 8.72 -9.21 7.82
N SER A 26 8.80 -9.50 6.53
CA SER A 26 9.27 -10.78 6.02
C SER A 26 10.79 -10.79 5.89
N TRP A 27 11.46 -11.51 6.79
CA TRP A 27 12.93 -11.63 6.75
C TRP A 27 13.42 -12.37 5.51
N THR A 28 12.69 -13.41 5.10
CA THR A 28 12.99 -14.18 3.90
C THR A 28 13.00 -13.27 2.68
N ASN A 29 11.92 -12.50 2.48
CA ASN A 29 11.86 -11.56 1.34
C ASN A 29 12.93 -10.49 1.44
N LEU A 30 13.19 -9.97 2.64
CA LEU A 30 14.19 -8.91 2.82
C LEU A 30 15.57 -9.38 2.35
N PHE A 31 16.02 -10.56 2.77
CA PHE A 31 17.35 -11.05 2.41
C PHE A 31 17.45 -11.46 0.94
N LEU A 32 16.42 -12.10 0.39
CA LEU A 32 16.37 -12.45 -1.03
C LEU A 32 16.40 -11.19 -1.91
N TRP A 33 15.65 -10.16 -1.51
CA TRP A 33 15.62 -8.88 -2.21
C TRP A 33 16.93 -8.11 -2.11
N LEU A 34 17.52 -8.01 -0.90
CA LEU A 34 18.78 -7.29 -0.74
C LEU A 34 19.95 -7.95 -1.45
N ALA A 35 19.88 -9.26 -1.71
CA ALA A 35 20.86 -9.95 -2.54
C ALA A 35 20.87 -9.48 -4.00
N THR A 36 19.82 -8.80 -4.48
CA THR A 36 19.77 -8.22 -5.84
C THR A 36 20.40 -6.83 -5.94
N TYR A 37 20.84 -6.24 -4.82
CA TYR A 37 21.45 -4.91 -4.77
C TYR A 37 22.96 -4.99 -4.52
N ASP A 38 23.69 -4.07 -5.16
CA ASP A 38 25.11 -3.85 -4.84
C ASP A 38 25.25 -2.97 -3.58
N ALA A 39 25.57 -3.61 -2.46
CA ALA A 39 25.75 -2.92 -1.17
C ALA A 39 26.96 -1.97 -1.11
N SER A 40 27.84 -1.98 -2.12
CA SER A 40 28.97 -1.05 -2.22
C SER A 40 28.57 0.33 -2.75
N GLN A 41 27.36 0.47 -3.31
CA GLN A 41 26.83 1.74 -3.79
C GLN A 41 26.10 2.51 -2.67
N PRO A 42 26.08 3.85 -2.72
CA PRO A 42 25.24 4.64 -1.83
C PRO A 42 23.76 4.47 -2.21
N LEU A 43 23.05 3.66 -1.44
CA LEU A 43 21.63 3.37 -1.59
C LEU A 43 20.82 3.96 -0.43
N TYR A 44 19.76 4.69 -0.78
CA TYR A 44 18.68 5.11 0.11
C TYR A 44 17.36 4.57 -0.46
N LEU A 45 16.86 3.48 0.13
CA LEU A 45 15.74 2.71 -0.40
C LEU A 45 14.52 2.88 0.49
N GLY A 46 13.35 3.15 -0.07
CA GLY A 46 12.10 2.97 0.65
C GLY A 46 10.87 3.36 -0.17
N SER A 47 9.75 3.46 0.53
CA SER A 47 8.46 3.85 -0.04
C SER A 47 8.40 5.37 -0.22
N GLN A 48 8.65 5.89 -1.42
CA GLN A 48 8.84 7.34 -1.65
C GLN A 48 7.54 8.13 -1.43
N VAL A 49 7.52 9.18 -0.64
CA VAL A 49 6.37 10.10 -0.57
C VAL A 49 6.79 11.52 -0.95
N ASP A 50 5.96 12.17 -1.77
CA ASP A 50 6.21 13.51 -2.31
C ASP A 50 5.52 14.61 -1.47
N VAL A 51 5.57 14.46 -0.14
CA VAL A 51 4.95 15.40 0.84
C VAL A 51 5.87 16.60 1.15
N GLY A 52 7.02 16.70 0.48
CA GLY A 52 7.98 17.79 0.63
C GLY A 52 9.03 17.80 -0.47
N ASP A 53 9.87 18.85 -0.44
CA ASP A 53 11.07 18.93 -1.27
C ASP A 53 12.31 18.83 -0.36
N PRO A 54 13.12 17.77 -0.48
CA PRO A 54 13.04 16.67 -1.46
C PRO A 54 12.06 15.55 -1.08
N PRO A 55 11.69 14.66 -2.02
CA PRO A 55 10.99 13.42 -1.71
C PRO A 55 11.72 12.57 -0.67
N LEU A 56 10.97 11.87 0.18
CA LEU A 56 11.51 11.09 1.32
C LEU A 56 11.05 9.64 1.29
N ALA A 57 11.81 8.75 1.92
CA ALA A 57 11.37 7.38 2.20
C ALA A 57 10.48 7.36 3.45
N HIS A 58 9.22 6.95 3.30
CA HIS A 58 8.23 7.00 4.37
C HIS A 58 8.61 6.13 5.56
N GLY A 59 8.82 6.74 6.73
CA GLY A 59 9.34 6.07 7.92
C GLY A 59 8.45 4.95 8.46
N GLY A 60 7.14 5.06 8.26
CA GLY A 60 6.17 4.03 8.64
C GLY A 60 6.25 2.76 7.80
N SER A 61 6.56 2.87 6.51
CA SER A 61 6.81 1.73 5.62
C SER A 61 8.14 1.05 5.95
N GLY A 62 9.05 1.83 6.55
CA GLY A 62 10.45 1.51 6.74
C GLY A 62 11.31 1.93 5.55
N TYR A 63 12.61 2.04 5.79
CA TYR A 63 13.60 2.34 4.76
C TYR A 63 14.96 1.73 5.09
N LEU A 64 15.81 1.65 4.07
CA LEU A 64 17.14 1.08 4.18
C LEU A 64 18.18 2.06 3.67
N ILE A 65 19.27 2.16 4.42
CA ILE A 65 20.41 3.00 4.09
C ILE A 65 21.64 2.10 4.07
N SER A 66 22.25 1.97 2.89
CA SER A 66 23.52 1.25 2.72
C SER A 66 24.64 1.90 3.54
N LYS A 67 25.70 1.14 3.84
CA LYS A 67 26.87 1.67 4.54
C LYS A 67 27.48 2.93 3.87
N PRO A 68 27.73 2.99 2.55
CA PRO A 68 28.23 4.22 1.92
C PRO A 68 27.28 5.40 2.08
N ALA A 69 25.96 5.17 2.01
CA ALA A 69 24.97 6.22 2.26
C ALA A 69 24.92 6.67 3.73
N GLN A 70 25.18 5.77 4.69
CA GLN A 70 25.34 6.15 6.10
C GLN A 70 26.58 7.01 6.32
N GLU A 71 27.69 6.73 5.64
CA GLU A 71 28.89 7.58 5.71
C GLU A 71 28.60 9.01 5.24
N LEU A 72 27.63 9.22 4.34
CA LEU A 72 27.15 10.56 3.98
C LEU A 72 26.35 11.25 5.09
N LEU A 73 25.67 10.49 5.95
CA LEU A 73 24.87 10.98 7.08
C LEU A 73 25.71 11.24 8.34
N VAL A 74 26.59 10.30 8.69
CA VAL A 74 27.32 10.25 9.96
C VAL A 74 28.85 10.25 9.80
N GLY A 75 29.33 10.70 8.65
CA GLY A 75 30.75 10.79 8.31
C GLY A 75 31.52 11.88 9.07
N SER A 76 32.57 12.40 8.45
CA SER A 76 33.50 13.36 9.09
C SER A 76 32.84 14.66 9.55
N ASP A 77 31.75 15.09 8.92
CA ASP A 77 31.00 16.30 9.26
C ASP A 77 29.81 16.05 10.19
N ARG A 78 29.68 14.85 10.77
CA ARG A 78 28.56 14.45 11.65
C ARG A 78 28.25 15.43 12.78
N LEU A 79 29.26 16.05 13.39
CA LEU A 79 29.05 17.01 14.49
C LEU A 79 28.38 18.29 14.01
N LYS A 80 28.75 18.74 12.80
CA LYS A 80 28.16 19.91 12.15
C LYS A 80 26.74 19.60 11.68
N LEU A 81 26.53 18.42 11.10
CA LEU A 81 25.21 17.94 10.69
C LEU A 81 24.30 17.77 11.91
N ALA A 82 24.73 17.10 12.98
CA ALA A 82 23.95 16.94 14.20
C ALA A 82 23.52 18.31 14.77
N THR A 83 24.45 19.27 14.89
CA THR A 83 24.10 20.63 15.38
C THR A 83 23.03 21.31 14.53
N GLN A 84 23.10 21.17 13.20
CA GLN A 84 22.12 21.75 12.28
C GLN A 84 20.77 21.02 12.33
N TYR A 85 20.81 19.70 12.25
CA TYR A 85 19.63 18.87 12.05
C TYR A 85 18.93 18.51 13.38
N ASP A 86 19.62 18.48 14.51
CA ASP A 86 18.98 18.37 15.83
C ASP A 86 18.06 19.56 16.08
N LYS A 87 18.51 20.77 15.72
CA LYS A 87 17.67 21.98 15.80
C LYS A 87 16.48 21.87 14.85
N ASN A 88 16.71 21.49 13.59
CA ASN A 88 15.61 21.34 12.63
C ASN A 88 14.62 20.24 13.05
N ALA A 89 15.08 19.13 13.61
CA ALA A 89 14.25 18.03 14.05
C ALA A 89 13.27 18.45 15.16
N THR A 90 13.56 19.51 15.92
CA THR A 90 12.61 20.05 16.92
C THR A 90 11.44 20.84 16.32
N THR A 91 11.57 21.33 15.08
CA THR A 91 10.55 22.15 14.41
C THR A 91 10.01 21.54 13.12
N ALA A 92 10.68 20.52 12.58
CA ALA A 92 10.26 19.78 11.41
C ALA A 92 9.06 18.88 11.74
N CYS A 93 8.19 18.67 10.74
CA CYS A 93 7.05 17.78 10.88
C CYS A 93 7.45 16.31 11.10
N CYS A 94 8.61 15.92 10.56
CA CYS A 94 8.86 14.54 10.17
C CYS A 94 10.37 14.26 10.19
N GLY A 95 10.81 13.30 11.02
CA GLY A 95 12.24 12.97 11.16
C GLY A 95 12.84 12.27 9.94
N ASP A 96 12.04 11.46 9.24
CA ASP A 96 12.38 10.82 7.97
C ASP A 96 12.64 11.85 6.85
N HIS A 97 11.91 12.98 6.85
CA HIS A 97 12.17 14.08 5.95
C HIS A 97 13.53 14.76 6.20
N GLU A 98 13.94 14.90 7.47
CA GLU A 98 15.25 15.49 7.78
C GLU A 98 16.40 14.61 7.26
N ILE A 99 16.28 13.28 7.37
CA ILE A 99 17.24 12.33 6.76
C ILE A 99 17.29 12.51 5.24
N ALA A 100 16.13 12.60 4.59
CA ALA A 100 16.05 12.82 3.14
C ALA A 100 16.74 14.13 2.72
N LYS A 101 16.53 15.22 3.47
CA LYS A 101 17.20 16.52 3.23
C LYS A 101 18.72 16.43 3.35
N VAL A 102 19.25 15.70 4.33
CA VAL A 102 20.71 15.51 4.46
C VAL A 102 21.26 14.78 3.23
N LEU A 103 20.67 13.62 2.90
CA LEU A 103 21.12 12.78 1.80
C LEU A 103 21.02 13.50 0.46
N PHE A 104 19.94 14.24 0.25
CA PHE A 104 19.72 15.01 -0.97
C PHE A 104 20.79 16.08 -1.18
N LYS A 105 21.17 16.81 -0.12
CA LYS A 105 22.28 17.78 -0.18
C LYS A 105 23.62 17.12 -0.51
N LYS A 106 23.77 15.84 -0.19
CA LYS A 106 24.94 15.01 -0.53
C LYS A 106 24.79 14.34 -1.91
N GLY A 107 23.77 14.70 -2.69
CA GLY A 107 23.52 14.18 -4.03
C GLY A 107 22.82 12.82 -4.08
N LEU A 108 22.38 12.28 -2.93
CA LEU A 108 21.68 11.00 -2.86
C LEU A 108 20.17 11.20 -2.73
N ARG A 109 19.42 10.74 -3.73
CA ARG A 109 17.95 10.74 -3.73
C ARG A 109 17.40 9.41 -3.21
N VAL A 110 16.19 9.44 -2.67
CA VAL A 110 15.45 8.20 -2.38
C VAL A 110 15.21 7.43 -3.68
N LYS A 111 15.46 6.12 -3.66
CA LYS A 111 15.03 5.18 -4.68
C LYS A 111 13.71 4.58 -4.22
N ASN A 112 12.64 4.85 -4.96
CA ASN A 112 11.34 4.23 -4.70
C ASN A 112 11.44 2.71 -4.93
N VAL A 113 10.97 1.95 -3.95
CA VAL A 113 10.98 0.48 -3.95
C VAL A 113 9.63 -0.10 -3.50
N ARG A 114 8.54 0.65 -3.71
CA ARG A 114 7.20 0.07 -3.67
C ARG A 114 7.05 -0.97 -4.81
N PRO A 115 6.29 -2.06 -4.61
CA PRO A 115 5.51 -2.40 -3.42
C PRO A 115 6.31 -3.18 -2.37
N VAL A 116 7.57 -3.52 -2.64
CA VAL A 116 8.40 -4.38 -1.78
C VAL A 116 8.50 -3.81 -0.37
N ILE A 117 8.78 -2.51 -0.27
CA ILE A 117 8.58 -1.74 0.96
C ILE A 117 7.22 -1.04 0.85
N ASN A 118 6.19 -1.61 1.48
CA ASN A 118 4.83 -1.14 1.32
C ASN A 118 4.42 -0.16 2.43
N GLY A 119 3.83 0.96 2.03
CA GLY A 119 3.26 1.95 2.96
C GLY A 119 1.81 1.73 3.33
N GLU A 120 1.18 0.72 2.72
CA GLU A 120 -0.19 0.35 3.04
C GLU A 120 -0.26 -0.82 4.03
N LYS A 121 -1.42 -0.93 4.68
CA LYS A 121 -1.81 -2.12 5.45
C LYS A 121 -2.41 -3.16 4.52
N LEU A 122 -2.43 -4.41 4.98
CA LEU A 122 -2.91 -5.54 4.19
C LEU A 122 -4.31 -5.33 3.58
N LYS A 123 -5.25 -4.82 4.39
CA LYS A 123 -6.64 -4.59 3.95
C LYS A 123 -6.77 -3.53 2.86
N ARG A 124 -5.75 -2.70 2.63
CA ARG A 124 -5.72 -1.65 1.59
C ARG A 124 -4.77 -1.97 0.43
N PHE A 125 -4.10 -3.12 0.49
CA PHE A 125 -3.16 -3.54 -0.55
C PHE A 125 -3.89 -3.78 -1.88
N ASN A 126 -3.32 -3.30 -2.98
CA ASN A 126 -3.85 -3.45 -4.33
C ASN A 126 -3.65 -4.88 -4.85
N PHE A 127 -4.45 -5.84 -4.38
CA PHE A 127 -4.43 -7.16 -5.01
C PHE A 127 -5.03 -7.06 -6.41
N GLY A 128 -4.42 -7.73 -7.38
CA GLY A 128 -4.84 -7.62 -8.77
C GLY A 128 -3.68 -7.71 -9.73
N PRO A 129 -3.91 -7.52 -11.03
CA PRO A 129 -2.93 -7.80 -12.09
C PRO A 129 -1.55 -7.18 -11.86
N GLU A 130 -1.51 -5.99 -11.28
CA GLU A 130 -0.28 -5.23 -11.04
C GLU A 130 0.60 -5.85 -9.96
N LEU A 131 0.05 -6.14 -8.77
CA LEU A 131 0.84 -6.53 -7.60
C LEU A 131 0.72 -8.00 -7.20
N TRP A 132 -0.11 -8.80 -7.89
CA TRP A 132 -0.44 -10.18 -7.49
C TRP A 132 0.76 -11.08 -7.19
N CYS A 133 1.78 -10.99 -8.04
CA CYS A 133 2.98 -11.80 -7.98
C CYS A 133 4.20 -11.01 -7.46
N THR A 134 3.97 -9.88 -6.79
CA THR A 134 5.02 -9.08 -6.17
C THR A 134 5.31 -9.58 -4.75
N PRO A 135 6.58 -9.65 -4.35
CA PRO A 135 6.95 -9.94 -2.97
C PRO A 135 6.78 -8.71 -2.08
N VAL A 136 6.30 -8.92 -0.86
CA VAL A 136 6.10 -7.86 0.13
C VAL A 136 7.05 -8.09 1.30
N VAL A 137 7.96 -7.16 1.56
CA VAL A 137 8.90 -7.23 2.68
C VAL A 137 8.31 -6.58 3.92
N THR A 138 7.57 -5.49 3.75
CA THR A 138 7.10 -4.66 4.86
C THR A 138 5.68 -4.20 4.57
N MET A 139 4.89 -4.01 5.62
CA MET A 139 3.60 -3.32 5.56
C MET A 139 3.49 -2.33 6.72
N HIS A 140 2.76 -1.25 6.52
CA HIS A 140 2.56 -0.20 7.51
C HIS A 140 1.18 -0.33 8.20
N HIS A 141 1.05 0.20 9.42
CA HIS A 141 -0.19 0.17 10.21
C HIS A 141 -0.84 -1.22 10.37
N VAL A 142 -0.02 -2.27 10.48
CA VAL A 142 -0.48 -3.64 10.72
C VAL A 142 -0.86 -3.80 12.19
N GLY A 143 -2.08 -4.27 12.46
CA GLY A 143 -2.56 -4.52 13.82
C GLY A 143 -1.85 -5.69 14.49
N SER A 144 -1.93 -5.81 15.82
CA SER A 144 -1.26 -6.89 16.56
C SER A 144 -1.74 -8.28 16.16
N GLU A 145 -3.02 -8.44 15.84
CA GLU A 145 -3.60 -9.70 15.34
C GLU A 145 -3.05 -10.04 13.94
N GLU A 146 -3.11 -9.09 13.01
CA GLU A 146 -2.57 -9.25 11.66
C GLU A 146 -1.07 -9.59 11.66
N VAL A 147 -0.27 -9.01 12.59
CA VAL A 147 1.15 -9.38 12.72
C VAL A 147 1.31 -10.80 13.27
N GLN A 148 0.44 -11.29 14.17
CA GLN A 148 0.48 -12.68 14.64
C GLN A 148 0.18 -13.64 13.50
N GLU A 149 -0.87 -13.37 12.74
CA GLU A 149 -1.28 -14.19 11.61
C GLU A 149 -0.19 -14.26 10.53
N MET A 150 0.44 -13.12 10.19
CA MET A 150 1.58 -13.12 9.27
C MET A 150 2.76 -13.91 9.80
N TRP A 151 3.08 -13.80 11.09
CA TRP A 151 4.16 -14.54 11.72
C TRP A 151 3.90 -16.05 11.72
N ASP A 152 2.69 -16.46 12.07
CA ASP A 152 2.31 -17.87 12.09
C ASP A 152 2.30 -18.44 10.67
N PHE A 153 1.79 -17.68 9.70
CA PHE A 153 1.86 -18.03 8.29
C PHE A 153 3.30 -18.24 7.83
N GLU A 154 4.19 -17.27 8.05
CA GLU A 154 5.59 -17.35 7.63
C GLU A 154 6.33 -18.54 8.24
N ASN A 155 6.08 -18.86 9.51
CA ASN A 155 6.72 -20.00 10.19
C ASN A 155 6.20 -21.36 9.70
N GLN A 156 4.99 -21.41 9.15
CA GLN A 156 4.39 -22.62 8.61
C GLN A 156 4.74 -22.84 7.13
N ARG A 157 5.41 -21.88 6.47
CA ARG A 157 5.83 -22.03 5.08
C ARG A 157 6.84 -23.16 4.93
N ASN A 158 6.66 -23.97 3.90
CA ASN A 158 7.51 -25.11 3.58
C ASN A 158 8.95 -24.71 3.19
N SER A 159 9.17 -23.46 2.75
CA SER A 159 10.48 -22.98 2.29
C SER A 159 10.72 -21.55 2.75
N THR A 160 11.89 -21.33 3.35
CA THR A 160 12.47 -20.01 3.62
C THR A 160 13.41 -19.54 2.51
N LYS A 161 13.49 -20.30 1.40
CA LYS A 161 14.31 -19.96 0.23
C LYS A 161 13.51 -19.29 -0.88
N GLU A 162 12.19 -19.47 -0.85
CA GLU A 162 11.28 -18.85 -1.82
C GLU A 162 10.65 -17.59 -1.25
N PRO A 163 10.51 -16.52 -2.05
CA PRO A 163 9.88 -15.31 -1.60
C PRO A 163 8.39 -15.55 -1.30
N LEU A 164 7.90 -14.89 -0.26
CA LEU A 164 6.47 -14.72 0.04
C LEU A 164 5.89 -13.70 -0.94
N LEU A 165 4.88 -14.11 -1.69
CA LEU A 165 4.21 -13.26 -2.68
C LEU A 165 2.89 -12.70 -2.15
N ALA A 166 2.45 -11.56 -2.68
CA ALA A 166 1.18 -10.94 -2.30
C ALA A 166 -0.01 -11.90 -2.41
N LYS A 167 -0.05 -12.77 -3.44
CA LYS A 167 -1.10 -13.81 -3.56
C LYS A 167 -1.21 -14.70 -2.32
N GLU A 168 -0.11 -15.05 -1.68
CA GLU A 168 -0.12 -15.91 -0.49
C GLU A 168 -0.79 -15.17 0.68
N LEU A 169 -0.50 -13.87 0.84
CA LEU A 169 -1.17 -13.03 1.84
C LEU A 169 -2.67 -12.89 1.54
N TYR A 170 -3.06 -12.80 0.26
CA TYR A 170 -4.47 -12.76 -0.12
C TYR A 170 -5.20 -14.02 0.35
N TYR A 171 -4.72 -15.20 -0.04
CA TYR A 171 -5.37 -16.47 0.29
C TYR A 171 -5.45 -16.70 1.80
N THR A 172 -4.38 -16.37 2.53
CA THR A 172 -4.33 -16.65 3.97
C THR A 172 -5.17 -15.69 4.81
N MET A 173 -5.27 -14.42 4.40
CA MET A 173 -5.75 -13.37 5.32
C MET A 173 -6.90 -12.51 4.76
N ILE A 174 -7.18 -12.56 3.44
CA ILE A 174 -8.13 -11.64 2.79
C ILE A 174 -9.27 -12.36 2.07
N GLU A 175 -9.01 -13.51 1.44
CA GLU A 175 -9.99 -14.23 0.62
C GLU A 175 -11.33 -14.48 1.35
N SER A 176 -11.28 -15.09 2.54
CA SER A 176 -12.47 -15.39 3.34
C SER A 176 -13.24 -14.15 3.79
N LEU A 177 -12.56 -13.00 3.85
CA LEU A 177 -13.16 -11.72 4.20
C LEU A 177 -13.78 -11.02 2.98
N MET A 178 -13.63 -11.54 1.76
CA MET A 178 -14.10 -10.92 0.52
C MET A 178 -15.20 -11.72 -0.21
N ASP A 179 -15.74 -12.77 0.41
CA ASP A 179 -16.84 -13.56 -0.17
C ASP A 179 -18.18 -12.82 -0.24
N THR A 180 -18.34 -11.72 0.50
CA THR A 180 -19.57 -10.92 0.48
C THR A 180 -19.51 -9.87 -0.64
N PRO A 181 -20.39 -9.93 -1.66
CA PRO A 181 -20.31 -9.03 -2.83
C PRO A 181 -20.70 -7.58 -2.54
N ARG A 182 -21.29 -7.29 -1.37
CA ARG A 182 -21.71 -5.95 -0.95
C ARG A 182 -21.47 -5.74 0.54
N ARG A 183 -20.95 -4.57 0.90
CA ARG A 183 -20.94 -4.06 2.28
C ARG A 183 -21.45 -2.63 2.31
N ASP A 184 -22.43 -2.40 3.17
CA ASP A 184 -22.89 -1.06 3.53
C ASP A 184 -22.01 -0.51 4.67
N ASP A 185 -21.92 0.81 4.79
CA ASP A 185 -21.07 1.53 5.76
C ASP A 185 -19.59 1.10 5.69
N TRP A 186 -19.12 0.90 4.45
CA TRP A 186 -17.80 0.35 4.16
C TRP A 186 -17.19 1.00 2.92
N ASP A 187 -15.90 1.33 2.99
CA ASP A 187 -15.13 1.92 1.89
C ASP A 187 -13.98 0.98 1.46
N ASN A 188 -14.07 0.46 0.24
CA ASN A 188 -13.08 -0.38 -0.41
C ASN A 188 -12.00 0.43 -1.17
N LEU A 189 -12.05 1.76 -1.12
CA LEU A 189 -11.06 2.68 -1.67
C LEU A 189 -10.94 2.63 -3.20
N SER A 190 -12.03 2.34 -3.90
CA SER A 190 -12.06 2.41 -5.36
C SER A 190 -11.74 3.85 -5.81
N PRO A 191 -10.70 4.09 -6.63
CA PRO A 191 -10.20 5.44 -6.85
C PRO A 191 -10.82 6.14 -8.07
N PHE A 192 -11.28 5.40 -9.08
CA PHE A 192 -11.59 5.97 -10.40
C PHE A 192 -13.04 6.42 -10.52
N GLU A 193 -13.28 7.72 -10.35
CA GLU A 193 -14.61 8.32 -10.46
C GLU A 193 -15.20 8.17 -11.86
N GLN A 194 -16.46 7.74 -11.93
CA GLN A 194 -17.24 7.72 -13.16
C GLN A 194 -17.80 9.12 -13.43
N ILE A 195 -17.50 9.66 -14.60
CA ILE A 195 -17.89 11.02 -14.98
C ILE A 195 -19.41 11.08 -15.20
N ARG A 196 -20.09 11.91 -14.40
CA ARG A 196 -21.49 12.30 -14.66
C ARG A 196 -21.51 13.44 -15.69
N PRO A 197 -22.14 13.28 -16.87
CA PRO A 197 -22.28 14.38 -17.82
C PRO A 197 -23.20 15.49 -17.28
N LYS A 198 -22.78 16.76 -17.43
CA LYS A 198 -23.57 17.97 -17.13
C LYS A 198 -24.17 18.51 -18.45
N PRO A 199 -25.39 19.11 -18.49
CA PRO A 199 -26.14 19.71 -17.38
C PRO A 199 -27.20 18.81 -16.72
N LEU A 200 -27.51 19.11 -15.45
CA LEU A 200 -28.57 18.47 -14.65
C LEU A 200 -29.99 18.92 -15.05
N ILE A 201 -30.10 19.95 -15.88
CA ILE A 201 -31.36 20.64 -16.19
C ILE A 201 -31.47 20.71 -17.71
N LYS A 202 -32.41 19.93 -18.27
CA LYS A 202 -32.71 19.65 -19.68
C LYS A 202 -31.90 18.51 -20.31
N PRO A 203 -32.48 17.30 -20.42
CA PRO A 203 -31.93 16.27 -21.28
C PRO A 203 -32.28 16.66 -22.72
N ASP A 204 -31.27 17.00 -23.52
CA ASP A 204 -31.40 16.87 -24.97
C ASP A 204 -31.49 15.36 -25.25
N PHE A 205 -32.69 14.90 -25.61
CA PHE A 205 -32.94 13.51 -25.96
C PHE A 205 -32.09 13.12 -27.18
N VAL A 206 -31.05 12.32 -26.96
CA VAL A 206 -30.34 11.59 -28.01
C VAL A 206 -30.15 10.13 -27.57
N GLY A 207 -31.11 9.27 -27.92
CA GLY A 207 -31.00 7.80 -27.75
C GLY A 207 -30.95 7.25 -26.31
N ASN A 208 -30.52 5.98 -26.18
CA ASN A 208 -30.47 5.15 -24.95
C ASN A 208 -29.46 5.64 -23.87
N PHE A 209 -29.13 6.93 -23.82
CA PHE A 209 -28.01 7.45 -23.04
C PHE A 209 -28.29 7.57 -21.52
N PHE A 210 -29.56 7.61 -21.09
CA PHE A 210 -29.93 7.84 -19.67
C PHE A 210 -30.33 6.59 -18.87
N VAL A 211 -30.39 5.40 -19.47
CA VAL A 211 -30.89 4.19 -18.79
C VAL A 211 -29.85 3.61 -17.81
N ASN A 212 -28.57 3.98 -17.91
CA ASN A 212 -27.47 3.38 -17.13
C ASN A 212 -26.48 4.44 -16.57
N ASP A 213 -26.96 5.55 -16.03
CA ASP A 213 -26.09 6.47 -15.27
C ASP A 213 -25.56 5.74 -14.02
N SER A 214 -24.26 5.39 -14.05
CA SER A 214 -23.56 4.65 -13.00
C SER A 214 -23.57 5.38 -11.66
N THR A 215 -23.77 6.69 -11.69
CA THR A 215 -23.78 7.54 -10.50
C THR A 215 -25.16 7.66 -9.85
N LYS A 216 -26.22 7.02 -10.35
CA LYS A 216 -27.57 7.18 -9.78
C LYS A 216 -27.87 6.31 -8.57
N SER A 217 -27.23 5.14 -8.48
CA SER A 217 -27.52 4.16 -7.43
C SER A 217 -26.39 3.15 -7.33
N TYR A 218 -26.32 2.45 -6.21
CA TYR A 218 -25.46 1.28 -6.04
C TYR A 218 -25.60 0.28 -7.19
N ASN A 219 -26.83 -0.05 -7.59
CA ASN A 219 -27.09 -1.06 -8.63
C ASN A 219 -26.65 -0.60 -10.03
N THR A 220 -26.76 0.70 -10.34
CA THR A 220 -26.28 1.22 -11.63
C THR A 220 -24.76 1.33 -11.65
N CYS A 221 -24.12 1.67 -10.52
CA CYS A 221 -22.67 1.61 -10.37
C CYS A 221 -22.13 0.18 -10.53
N ARG A 222 -22.80 -0.79 -9.88
CA ARG A 222 -22.50 -2.22 -10.04
C ARG A 222 -22.56 -2.67 -11.50
N ARG A 223 -23.64 -2.34 -12.21
CA ARG A 223 -23.80 -2.69 -13.63
C ARG A 223 -22.73 -2.05 -14.52
N ALA A 224 -22.22 -0.88 -14.14
CA ALA A 224 -21.12 -0.25 -14.87
C ALA A 224 -19.83 -1.06 -14.68
N CYS A 225 -19.53 -1.48 -13.45
CA CYS A 225 -18.42 -2.38 -13.17
C CYS A 225 -18.57 -3.74 -13.90
N GLU A 226 -19.76 -4.37 -13.86
CA GLU A 226 -20.00 -5.66 -14.53
C GLU A 226 -19.86 -5.60 -16.07
N LYS A 227 -20.01 -4.41 -16.68
CA LYS A 227 -19.79 -4.20 -18.12
C LYS A 227 -18.32 -4.04 -18.48
N ASP A 228 -17.49 -3.60 -17.53
CA ASP A 228 -16.06 -3.48 -17.70
C ASP A 228 -15.39 -4.76 -17.22
N HIS A 229 -14.88 -5.57 -18.16
CA HIS A 229 -14.21 -6.83 -17.85
C HIS A 229 -12.94 -6.67 -16.99
N THR A 230 -12.41 -5.46 -16.85
CA THR A 230 -11.25 -5.17 -16.01
C THR A 230 -11.63 -4.75 -14.59
N CYS A 231 -12.91 -4.49 -14.31
CA CYS A 231 -13.37 -3.99 -13.03
C CYS A 231 -13.59 -5.13 -12.02
N PHE A 232 -12.90 -5.06 -10.87
CA PHE A 232 -13.07 -6.04 -9.79
C PHE A 232 -13.92 -5.51 -8.63
N GLN A 233 -13.91 -4.20 -8.39
CA GLN A 233 -14.66 -3.61 -7.31
C GLN A 233 -15.14 -2.20 -7.65
N PHE A 234 -16.11 -1.73 -6.88
CA PHE A 234 -16.63 -0.38 -6.98
C PHE A 234 -17.09 0.14 -5.62
N VAL A 235 -17.20 1.45 -5.50
CA VAL A 235 -17.81 2.13 -4.35
C VAL A 235 -18.87 3.11 -4.85
N TYR A 236 -19.97 3.20 -4.10
CA TYR A 236 -21.04 4.14 -4.35
C TYR A 236 -21.41 4.91 -3.07
N TYR A 237 -21.54 6.22 -3.18
CA TYR A 237 -22.10 7.11 -2.17
C TYR A 237 -22.58 8.40 -2.84
N LYS A 238 -23.63 9.06 -2.33
CA LYS A 238 -24.21 10.34 -2.84
C LYS A 238 -23.81 10.70 -4.28
N ASP A 239 -24.53 10.15 -5.25
CA ASP A 239 -24.33 10.49 -6.66
C ASP A 239 -22.88 10.30 -7.21
N THR A 240 -22.07 9.50 -6.52
CA THR A 240 -20.67 9.23 -6.84
C THR A 240 -20.51 7.73 -7.00
N CYS A 241 -19.94 7.32 -8.13
CA CYS A 241 -19.56 5.94 -8.40
C CYS A 241 -18.07 5.93 -8.73
N LYS A 242 -17.28 5.10 -8.04
CA LYS A 242 -15.87 4.88 -8.38
C LYS A 242 -15.61 3.41 -8.62
N LEU A 243 -14.81 3.10 -9.63
CA LEU A 243 -14.44 1.75 -10.02
C LEU A 243 -12.96 1.48 -9.73
N ASP A 244 -12.55 0.22 -9.75
CA ASP A 244 -11.16 -0.19 -9.58
C ASP A 244 -10.85 -1.48 -10.36
N THR A 245 -9.65 -1.53 -10.92
CA THR A 245 -9.08 -2.68 -11.63
C THR A 245 -8.19 -3.54 -10.73
N ALA A 246 -8.10 -3.19 -9.45
CA ALA A 246 -7.56 -4.00 -8.37
C ALA A 246 -8.66 -4.22 -7.32
N PHE A 247 -8.47 -5.17 -6.42
CA PHE A 247 -9.39 -5.46 -5.32
C PHE A 247 -8.69 -5.33 -3.96
N LYS A 248 -9.37 -4.66 -3.03
CA LYS A 248 -8.94 -4.36 -1.67
C LYS A 248 -10.08 -4.72 -0.73
N LEU A 249 -9.75 -5.11 0.49
CA LEU A 249 -10.78 -5.33 1.51
C LEU A 249 -11.36 -3.99 2.01
N GLY A 250 -10.55 -2.95 2.17
CA GLY A 250 -10.98 -1.65 2.67
C GLY A 250 -11.10 -1.52 4.19
N SER A 251 -11.97 -0.62 4.64
CA SER A 251 -12.24 -0.38 6.06
C SER A 251 -13.67 0.13 6.28
N PRO A 252 -14.20 0.03 7.52
CA PRO A 252 -15.47 0.65 7.88
C PRO A 252 -15.48 2.15 7.54
N ALA A 253 -16.60 2.65 7.04
CA ALA A 253 -16.83 4.04 6.72
C ALA A 253 -17.99 4.58 7.54
N TYR A 254 -17.73 5.64 8.32
CA TYR A 254 -18.78 6.26 9.11
C TYR A 254 -19.69 7.12 8.23
N PRO A 255 -21.02 6.96 8.32
CA PRO A 255 -21.96 7.84 7.64
C PRO A 255 -21.72 9.30 8.02
N TRP A 256 -21.96 10.21 7.07
CA TRP A 256 -21.97 11.65 7.34
C TRP A 256 -23.29 12.28 6.91
N LYS A 257 -23.54 13.51 7.35
CA LYS A 257 -24.72 14.27 6.93
C LYS A 257 -24.33 15.35 5.94
N GLU A 258 -25.11 15.46 4.88
CA GLU A 258 -24.98 16.50 3.86
C GLU A 258 -26.39 16.96 3.48
N ASP A 259 -26.67 18.27 3.56
CA ASP A 259 -28.01 18.83 3.30
C ASP A 259 -29.16 18.23 4.13
N GLY A 260 -28.84 17.68 5.31
CA GLY A 260 -29.80 17.02 6.19
C GLY A 260 -30.04 15.54 5.87
N GLU A 261 -29.47 15.02 4.77
CA GLU A 261 -29.52 13.61 4.40
C GLU A 261 -28.31 12.84 4.96
N GLU A 262 -28.54 11.62 5.44
CA GLU A 262 -27.49 10.72 5.87
C GLU A 262 -26.91 9.99 4.65
N ILE A 263 -25.62 10.22 4.39
CA ILE A 263 -24.88 9.61 3.29
C ILE A 263 -24.11 8.40 3.82
N LYS A 264 -24.34 7.25 3.18
CA LYS A 264 -23.69 5.98 3.48
C LYS A 264 -22.80 5.56 2.32
N VAL A 265 -21.65 4.98 2.66
CA VAL A 265 -20.72 4.41 1.68
C VAL A 265 -21.07 2.94 1.47
N GLN A 266 -21.22 2.55 0.21
CA GLN A 266 -21.59 1.20 -0.19
C GLN A 266 -20.50 0.65 -1.10
N SER A 267 -19.77 -0.34 -0.61
CA SER A 267 -18.74 -1.04 -1.37
C SER A 267 -19.28 -2.30 -2.00
N GLY A 268 -18.81 -2.61 -3.22
CA GLY A 268 -19.11 -3.86 -3.90
C GLY A 268 -17.87 -4.49 -4.52
N TRP A 269 -17.88 -5.82 -4.58
CA TRP A 269 -16.87 -6.64 -5.26
C TRP A 269 -17.56 -7.56 -6.25
N ILE A 270 -17.02 -7.65 -7.47
CA ILE A 270 -17.51 -8.61 -8.47
C ILE A 270 -16.77 -9.92 -8.19
N VAL A 271 -17.35 -10.71 -7.28
CA VAL A 271 -16.70 -11.88 -6.67
C VAL A 271 -16.27 -12.93 -7.70
N ASP A 272 -17.10 -13.22 -8.69
CA ASP A 272 -16.79 -14.26 -9.69
C ASP A 272 -15.56 -13.89 -10.55
N PRO A 273 -15.48 -12.68 -11.16
CA PRO A 273 -14.25 -12.20 -11.79
C PRO A 273 -13.00 -12.22 -10.89
N ILE A 274 -13.13 -11.91 -9.59
CA ILE A 274 -12.01 -12.01 -8.66
C ILE A 274 -11.57 -13.48 -8.51
N LYS A 275 -12.52 -14.41 -8.31
CA LYS A 275 -12.25 -15.85 -8.19
C LYS A 275 -11.61 -16.41 -9.46
N ASP A 276 -12.09 -15.98 -10.62
CA ASP A 276 -11.52 -16.32 -11.92
C ASP A 276 -10.09 -15.78 -12.05
N PHE A 277 -9.86 -14.52 -11.67
CA PHE A 277 -8.53 -13.91 -11.70
C PHE A 277 -7.53 -14.64 -10.82
N VAL A 278 -7.86 -14.90 -9.54
CA VAL A 278 -6.91 -15.53 -8.60
C VAL A 278 -6.57 -16.96 -9.02
N THR A 279 -7.53 -17.68 -9.62
CA THR A 279 -7.33 -19.04 -10.15
C THR A 279 -6.47 -19.04 -11.41
N GLN A 280 -6.72 -18.13 -12.35
CA GLN A 280 -5.98 -18.06 -13.62
C GLN A 280 -4.55 -17.54 -13.46
N ASN A 281 -4.29 -16.71 -12.45
CA ASN A 281 -2.99 -16.08 -12.22
C ASN A 281 -2.15 -16.79 -11.13
N SER A 282 -2.53 -18.02 -10.78
CA SER A 282 -1.79 -18.89 -9.87
C SER A 282 -1.53 -20.24 -10.55
N PRO A 283 -0.26 -20.70 -10.68
CA PRO A 283 0.96 -20.16 -10.07
C PRO A 283 1.54 -18.93 -10.78
N CYS A 284 2.27 -18.11 -10.03
CA CYS A 284 3.08 -17.01 -10.57
C CYS A 284 4.25 -17.55 -11.39
N LYS A 285 4.61 -16.87 -12.49
CA LYS A 285 5.81 -17.21 -13.29
C LYS A 285 7.12 -16.93 -12.56
N GLY A 286 7.12 -16.00 -11.61
CA GLY A 286 8.25 -15.65 -10.77
C GLY A 286 7.92 -14.49 -9.84
N PRO A 287 8.81 -14.15 -8.89
CA PRO A 287 8.69 -12.95 -8.09
C PRO A 287 9.00 -11.71 -8.94
N TYR A 288 8.05 -10.78 -9.04
CA TYR A 288 8.29 -9.49 -9.68
C TYR A 288 8.82 -8.50 -8.64
N TRP A 289 10.14 -8.35 -8.59
CA TRP A 289 10.84 -7.43 -7.67
C TRP A 289 10.92 -5.99 -8.16
N ASP A 290 10.49 -5.75 -9.41
CA ASP A 290 10.61 -4.43 -10.02
C ASP A 290 9.76 -3.41 -9.24
N PRO A 291 10.32 -2.23 -8.92
CA PRO A 291 9.56 -1.16 -8.33
C PRO A 291 8.41 -0.75 -9.25
N ASP A 292 7.32 -0.23 -8.68
CA ASP A 292 6.18 0.30 -9.43
C ASP A 292 6.62 1.12 -10.66
N TYR A 293 5.93 0.87 -11.78
CA TYR A 293 6.01 1.61 -13.04
C TYR A 293 5.54 3.06 -12.89
#